data_AF-A0A8T4RY43-F1
#
_entry.id   AF-A0A8T4RY43-F1
#
_cell.length_a   1.000
_cell.length_b   1.000
_cell.length_c   1.000
_cell.angle_alpha   90.00
_cell.angle_beta   90.00
_cell.angle_gamma   90.00
#
_symmetry.space_group_name_H-M   'P 1'
#
loop_
_entity.id
_entity.type
_entity.pdbx_description
1 polymer ?
#
loop_
_entity_poly.entity_id
_entity_poly.type
_entity_poly.pdbx_seq_one_letter_code
_entity_poly.pdbx_strand_id
1 'polypeptide(L)'
;MKLKLKISSRGIAIAGFVAALMAAAKLFGITGVRTIAGIAVFFFLAFYLILRKVNIEDDERVFFAFFIGLGLFSAIVFYVGRVVPSYRFSVAIAFIALLLVPFILKRLKK
;
A
#
# COMPACT_ATOMS: atom_id res chain seq x y z
N MET A 1 -40.31 1.52 5.23
CA MET A 1 -39.53 1.91 4.04
C MET A 1 -38.04 1.71 4.34
N LYS A 2 -37.44 0.58 3.92
CA LYS A 2 -36.01 0.30 4.20
C LYS A 2 -35.16 1.09 3.20
N LEU A 3 -34.57 2.20 3.65
CA LEU A 3 -33.55 2.92 2.90
C LEU A 3 -32.34 1.99 2.67
N LYS A 4 -32.25 1.37 1.49
CA LYS A 4 -31.02 0.71 1.03
C LYS A 4 -30.00 1.81 0.74
N LEU A 5 -29.24 2.19 1.76
CA LEU A 5 -28.05 3.03 1.60
C LEU A 5 -27.08 2.27 0.69
N LYS A 6 -26.99 2.69 -0.58
CA LYS A 6 -26.01 2.20 -1.55
C LYS A 6 -24.67 2.86 -1.20
N ILE A 7 -24.03 2.39 -0.13
CA ILE A 7 -22.74 2.91 0.28
C ILE A 7 -21.69 2.44 -0.72
N SER A 8 -21.00 3.39 -1.35
CA SER A 8 -19.88 3.09 -2.25
C SER A 8 -18.71 2.51 -1.45
N SER A 9 -18.14 1.39 -1.89
CA SER A 9 -16.97 0.76 -1.26
C SER A 9 -15.80 1.73 -1.11
N ARG A 10 -15.63 2.63 -2.09
CA ARG A 10 -14.64 3.72 -2.05
C ARG A 10 -14.87 4.69 -0.89
N GLY A 11 -16.14 5.02 -0.60
CA GLY A 11 -16.49 5.93 0.49
C GLY A 11 -16.15 5.34 1.86
N ILE A 12 -16.40 4.03 2.04
CA ILE A 12 -16.05 3.30 3.26
C ILE A 12 -14.53 3.25 3.44
N ALA A 13 -13.78 2.95 2.37
CA ALA A 13 -12.32 2.89 2.42
C ALA A 13 -11.70 4.24 2.80
N ILE A 14 -12.18 5.35 2.22
CA ILE A 14 -11.71 6.69 2.55
C ILE A 14 -12.07 7.05 3.99
N ALA A 15 -13.31 6.81 4.41
CA ALA A 15 -13.75 7.10 5.78
C ALA A 15 -12.96 6.29 6.81
N GLY A 16 -12.70 5.01 6.54
CA GLY A 16 -11.88 4.15 7.38
C GLY A 16 -10.43 4.63 7.47
N PHE A 17 -9.83 5.06 6.35
CA PHE A 17 -8.48 5.60 6.36
C PHE A 17 -8.37 6.93 7.13
N VAL A 18 -9.34 7.83 6.94
CA VAL A 18 -9.40 9.10 7.70
C VAL A 18 -9.59 8.83 9.20
N ALA A 19 -10.47 7.90 9.57
CA ALA A 19 -10.67 7.51 10.96
C ALA A 19 -9.38 6.94 11.58
N ALA A 20 -8.64 6.11 10.84
CA ALA A 20 -7.35 5.57 11.26
C ALA A 20 -6.31 6.68 11.47
N LEU A 21 -6.24 7.66 10.56
CA LEU A 21 -5.35 8.82 10.71
C LEU A 21 -5.71 9.68 11.93
N MET A 22 -7.00 9.94 12.16
CA MET A 22 -7.45 10.70 13.33
C MET A 22 -7.15 9.96 14.64
N ALA A 23 -7.39 8.65 14.68
CA ALA A 23 -7.06 7.81 15.83
C ALA A 23 -5.55 7.82 16.11
N ALA A 24 -4.72 7.68 15.08
CA ALA A 24 -3.27 7.74 15.22
C ALA A 24 -2.74 9.11 15.63
N ALA A 25 -3.34 10.19 15.12
CA ALA A 25 -3.04 11.55 15.56
C ALA A 25 -3.36 11.75 17.05
N LYS A 26 -4.50 11.22 17.52
CA LYS A 26 -4.92 11.33 18.91
C LYS A 26 -4.02 10.53 19.86
N LEU A 27 -3.61 9.32 19.48
CA LEU A 27 -2.84 8.42 20.35
C LEU A 27 -1.33 8.67 20.31
N PHE A 28 -0.79 8.98 19.14
CA PHE A 28 0.66 9.01 18.88
C PHE A 28 1.13 10.32 18.21
N GLY A 29 0.24 11.32 18.10
CA GLY A 29 0.56 12.60 17.48
C GLY A 29 0.99 12.46 16.02
N ILE A 30 1.95 13.31 15.63
CA ILE A 30 2.46 13.33 14.26
C ILE A 30 3.22 12.05 13.88
N THR A 31 3.79 11.34 14.86
CA THR A 31 4.48 10.07 14.63
C THR A 31 3.49 9.00 14.16
N GLY A 32 2.32 8.89 14.80
CA GLY A 32 1.27 7.95 14.36
C GLY A 32 0.79 8.22 12.94
N VAL A 33 0.54 9.49 12.63
CA VAL A 33 0.12 9.91 11.28
C VAL A 33 1.17 9.54 10.25
N ARG A 34 2.45 9.83 10.52
CA ARG A 34 3.58 9.47 9.64
C ARG A 34 3.68 7.97 9.43
N THR A 35 3.47 7.17 10.47
CA THR A 35 3.51 5.71 10.38
C THR A 35 2.38 5.18 9.50
N ILE A 36 1.13 5.61 9.71
CA ILE A 36 -0.01 5.17 8.87
C ILE A 36 0.16 5.62 7.42
N ALA A 37 0.57 6.88 7.20
CA ALA A 37 0.84 7.38 5.87
C ALA A 37 1.97 6.60 5.19
N GLY A 38 3.03 6.27 5.93
CA GLY A 38 4.13 5.43 5.47
C GLY A 38 3.66 4.04 5.05
N ILE A 39 2.84 3.38 5.87
CA ILE A 39 2.25 2.08 5.54
C ILE A 39 1.41 2.17 4.25
N ALA A 40 0.54 3.18 4.15
CA ALA A 40 -0.30 3.37 2.96
C ALA A 40 0.53 3.63 1.68
N VAL A 41 1.63 4.38 1.78
CA VAL A 41 2.49 4.64 0.62
C VAL A 41 3.35 3.43 0.30
N PHE A 42 4.14 2.94 1.25
CA PHE A 42 5.13 1.92 0.97
C PHE A 42 4.53 0.53 0.77
N PHE A 43 3.52 0.15 1.57
CA PHE A 43 2.97 -1.20 1.52
C PHE A 43 1.82 -1.28 0.53
N PHE A 44 0.96 -0.26 0.44
CA PHE A 44 -0.22 -0.36 -0.41
C PHE A 44 -0.01 0.16 -1.84
N LEU A 45 0.57 1.35 -2.03
CA LEU A 45 0.60 2.00 -3.35
C LEU A 45 1.33 1.17 -4.42
N ALA A 46 2.54 0.69 -4.12
CA ALA A 46 3.34 -0.04 -5.10
C ALA A 46 2.63 -1.33 -5.56
N PHE A 47 2.06 -2.09 -4.64
CA PHE A 47 1.35 -3.33 -4.93
C PHE A 47 0.01 -3.09 -5.62
N TYR A 48 -0.71 -2.04 -5.25
CA TYR A 48 -1.92 -1.63 -5.95
C TYR A 48 -1.64 -1.34 -7.43
N LEU A 49 -0.53 -0.65 -7.74
CA LEU A 49 -0.12 -0.37 -9.11
C LEU A 49 0.29 -1.63 -9.89
N ILE A 50 0.95 -2.59 -9.23
CA ILE A 50 1.30 -3.90 -9.83
C ILE A 50 0.02 -4.69 -10.16
N LEU A 51 -0.88 -4.83 -9.18
CA LEU A 51 -2.10 -5.59 -9.31
C LEU A 51 -3.10 -4.96 -10.28
N ARG A 52 -3.01 -3.64 -10.54
CA ARG A 52 -3.80 -2.98 -11.60
C ARG A 52 -3.49 -3.54 -13.00
N LYS A 53 -2.37 -4.22 -13.20
CA LYS A 53 -2.02 -4.90 -14.47
C LYS A 53 -2.58 -6.31 -14.58
N VAL A 54 -3.21 -6.80 -13.51
CA VAL A 54 -3.85 -8.11 -13.41
C VAL A 54 -5.36 -7.89 -13.53
N ASN A 55 -6.06 -8.83 -14.16
CA ASN A 55 -7.51 -8.76 -14.37
C ASN A 55 -8.25 -9.22 -13.10
N ILE A 56 -8.19 -8.39 -12.05
CA ILE A 56 -8.84 -8.60 -10.75
C ILE A 56 -9.73 -7.40 -10.42
N GLU A 57 -10.82 -7.67 -9.70
CA GLU A 57 -11.78 -6.65 -9.30
C GLU A 57 -11.15 -5.58 -8.41
N ASP A 58 -11.72 -4.37 -8.41
CA ASP A 58 -11.16 -3.24 -7.69
C ASP A 58 -11.13 -3.47 -6.17
N ASP A 59 -12.15 -4.12 -5.60
CA ASP A 59 -12.24 -4.38 -4.16
C ASP A 59 -11.22 -5.46 -3.72
N GLU A 60 -11.10 -6.54 -4.49
CA GLU A 60 -10.07 -7.58 -4.29
C GLU A 60 -8.66 -6.99 -4.41
N ARG A 61 -8.45 -6.10 -5.38
CA ARG A 61 -7.17 -5.44 -5.59
C ARG A 61 -6.74 -4.64 -4.36
N VAL A 62 -7.66 -3.90 -3.74
CA VAL A 62 -7.38 -3.14 -2.51
C VAL A 62 -6.98 -4.10 -1.40
N PHE A 63 -7.75 -5.17 -1.20
CA PHE A 63 -7.47 -6.17 -0.18
C PHE A 63 -6.09 -6.83 -0.39
N PHE A 64 -5.84 -7.38 -1.58
CA PHE A 64 -4.58 -8.06 -1.89
C PHE A 64 -3.38 -7.10 -1.88
N ALA A 65 -3.53 -5.86 -2.36
CA ALA A 65 -2.45 -4.89 -2.32
C ALA A 65 -1.97 -4.64 -0.87
N PHE A 66 -2.89 -4.53 0.08
CA PHE A 66 -2.54 -4.33 1.48
C PHE A 66 -1.82 -5.53 2.09
N PHE A 67 -2.38 -6.74 1.95
CA PHE A 67 -1.80 -7.95 2.58
C PHE A 67 -0.50 -8.40 1.92
N ILE A 68 -0.43 -8.40 0.58
CA ILE A 68 0.80 -8.69 -0.15
C ILE A 68 1.84 -7.61 0.17
N GLY A 69 1.42 -6.36 0.23
CA GLY A 69 2.26 -5.25 0.64
C GLY A 69 2.90 -5.46 1.99
N LEU A 70 2.10 -5.70 3.01
CA LEU A 70 2.58 -5.86 4.38
C LEU A 70 3.59 -7.01 4.53
N GLY A 71 3.35 -8.14 3.85
CA GLY A 71 4.28 -9.29 3.86
C GLY A 71 5.48 -9.12 2.94
N LEU A 72 5.23 -8.97 1.64
CA LEU A 72 6.26 -9.00 0.61
C LEU A 72 7.16 -7.76 0.66
N PHE A 73 6.62 -6.57 0.93
CA PHE A 73 7.45 -5.37 1.07
C PHE A 73 8.47 -5.55 2.19
N SER A 74 8.00 -5.99 3.36
CA SER A 74 8.85 -6.24 4.53
C SER A 74 9.97 -7.25 4.23
N ALA A 75 9.63 -8.34 3.53
CA ALA A 75 10.60 -9.33 3.10
C ALA A 75 11.63 -8.76 2.12
N ILE A 76 11.20 -7.98 1.12
CA ILE A 76 12.11 -7.36 0.15
C ILE A 76 13.06 -6.38 0.84
N VAL A 77 12.54 -5.50 1.72
CA VAL A 77 13.36 -4.56 2.48
C VAL A 77 14.40 -5.28 3.33
N PHE A 78 14.02 -6.38 3.99
CA PHE A 78 14.94 -7.19 4.78
C PHE A 78 16.09 -7.75 3.94
N TYR A 79 15.79 -8.32 2.77
CA TYR A 79 16.83 -8.85 1.88
C TYR A 79 17.71 -7.76 1.28
N VAL A 80 17.13 -6.63 0.85
CA VAL A 80 17.90 -5.48 0.38
C VAL A 80 18.81 -4.93 1.48
N GLY A 81 18.34 -4.94 2.73
CA GLY A 81 19.12 -4.54 3.90
C GLY A 81 20.31 -5.43 4.24
N ARG A 82 20.43 -6.62 3.63
CA ARG A 82 21.67 -7.42 3.73
C ARG A 82 22.77 -6.94 2.80
N VAL A 83 22.42 -6.19 1.76
CA VAL A 83 23.36 -5.67 0.76
C VAL A 83 23.65 -4.20 1.00
N VAL A 84 22.66 -3.45 1.49
CA VAL A 84 22.73 -2.00 1.66
C VAL A 84 23.01 -1.65 3.13
N PRO A 85 23.97 -0.75 3.42
CA PRO A 85 24.42 -0.47 4.78
C PRO A 85 23.41 0.26 5.68
N SER A 86 22.31 0.79 5.13
CA SER A 86 21.28 1.49 5.90
C SER A 86 19.89 0.98 5.60
N TYR A 87 19.14 0.66 6.65
CA TYR A 87 17.74 0.24 6.55
C TYR A 87 16.86 1.28 5.84
N ARG A 88 17.14 2.58 6.02
CA ARG A 88 16.39 3.66 5.35
C ARG A 88 16.58 3.62 3.83
N PHE A 89 17.81 3.36 3.39
CA PHE A 89 18.11 3.18 1.97
C PHE A 89 17.50 1.89 1.43
N SER A 90 17.47 0.81 2.22
CA SER A 90 16.81 -0.44 1.82
C SER A 90 15.33 -0.26 1.54
N VAL A 91 14.62 0.50 2.40
CA VAL A 91 13.20 0.85 2.18
C VAL A 91 13.03 1.63 0.87
N ALA A 92 13.86 2.65 0.64
CA ALA A 92 13.79 3.46 -0.57
C ALA A 92 14.06 2.63 -1.84
N ILE A 93 15.11 1.79 -1.83
CA ILE A 93 15.50 0.95 -2.95
C ILE A 93 14.41 -0.09 -3.25
N ALA A 94 13.91 -0.79 -2.24
CA ALA A 94 12.82 -1.75 -2.38
C ALA A 94 11.56 -1.11 -2.98
N PHE A 95 11.20 0.08 -2.50
CA PHE A 95 10.06 0.83 -3.00
C PHE A 95 10.22 1.24 -4.46
N ILE A 96 11.38 1.81 -4.83
CA ILE A 96 11.68 2.20 -6.22
C ILE A 96 11.65 0.96 -7.12
N ALA A 97 12.27 -0.14 -6.72
CA ALA A 97 12.27 -1.38 -7.48
C ALA A 97 10.85 -1.88 -7.75
N LEU A 98 9.98 -1.89 -6.73
CA LEU A 98 8.57 -2.28 -6.88
C LEU A 98 7.77 -1.31 -7.76
N LEU A 99 8.02 0.00 -7.67
CA LEU A 99 7.38 0.99 -8.54
C LEU A 99 7.73 0.80 -10.03
N LEU A 100 8.88 0.20 -10.35
CA LEU A 100 9.28 -0.08 -11.72
C LEU A 100 8.60 -1.33 -12.31
N VAL A 101 8.16 -2.28 -11.47
CA VAL A 101 7.53 -3.54 -11.91
C VAL A 101 6.33 -3.33 -12.86
N PRO A 102 5.36 -2.44 -12.58
CA PRO A 102 4.23 -2.19 -13.48
C PRO A 102 4.65 -1.70 -14.88
N PHE A 103 5.77 -0.97 -14.97
CA PHE A 103 6.32 -0.48 -16.24
C PHE A 103 6.97 -1.61 -17.04
N ILE A 104 7.70 -2.50 -16.36
CA ILE A 104 8.30 -3.70 -16.96
C ILE A 104 7.19 -4.63 -17.48
N LEU A 105 6.16 -4.90 -16.67
CA LEU A 105 5.01 -5.71 -17.07
C LEU A 105 4.27 -5.15 -18.29
N LYS A 106 4.19 -3.81 -18.42
CA LYS A 106 3.59 -3.16 -19.60
C LYS A 106 4.41 -3.40 -20.87
N ARG A 107 5.75 -3.46 -20.77
CA ARG A 107 6.62 -3.72 -21.93
C ARG A 107 6.56 -5.19 -22.37
N LEU A 108 6.42 -6.13 -21.45
CA LEU A 108 6.39 -7.58 -21.75
C LEU A 108 5.08 -8.06 -22.39
N LYS A 109 3.96 -7.35 -22.18
CA LYS A 109 2.67 -7.65 -22.83
C LYS A 109 2.54 -7.07 -24.24
N LYS A 110 3.57 -6.39 -24.73
CA LYS A 110 3.65 -5.84 -26.09
C LYS A 110 4.43 -6.81 -26.97
#